data_AF-A0A1I7DWD1-F1
#
_entry.id   AF-A0A1I7DWD1-F1
#
_cell.length_a   1.000
_cell.length_b   1.000
_cell.length_c   1.000
_cell.angle_alpha   90.00
_cell.angle_beta   90.00
_cell.angle_gamma   90.00
#
_symmetry.space_group_name_H-M   'P 1'
#
loop_
_entity.id
_entity.type
_entity.pdbx_description
1 polymer ?
#
loop_
_entity_poly.entity_id
_entity_poly.type
_entity_poly.pdbx_seq_one_letter_code
_entity_poly.pdbx_strand_id
1 'polypeptide(L)'
;MTFMRATVIFWLIGATDGHAKNFSIFLTPGGRYRLTPLYDILTAQPSLDANQIPRKKFKLAMSIGKSRHYAIHDIVPRHFMQTADLAGIGKLAMKSLFEELAASADSNMDNVVKSLPTNFPSALIDSVTQALKHRARMLSE
;
A
#
# COMPACT_ATOMS: atom_id res chain seq x y z
N MET A 1 -1.01 1.47 14.37
CA MET A 1 -1.37 1.90 12.99
C MET A 1 -0.46 1.40 11.87
N THR A 2 0.78 1.00 12.14
CA THR A 2 1.75 0.58 11.09
C THR A 2 1.19 -0.44 10.10
N PHE A 3 0.53 -1.50 10.57
CA PHE A 3 -0.03 -2.52 9.70
C PHE A 3 -1.09 -1.98 8.72
N MET A 4 -2.05 -1.19 9.21
CA MET A 4 -3.08 -0.57 8.36
C MET A 4 -2.50 0.47 7.40
N ARG A 5 -1.49 1.23 7.81
CA ARG A 5 -0.74 2.10 6.90
C ARG A 5 -0.08 1.31 5.78
N ALA A 6 0.56 0.18 6.12
CA ALA A 6 1.22 -0.68 5.14
C ALA A 6 0.22 -1.22 4.10
N THR A 7 -0.97 -1.67 4.52
CA THR A 7 -1.98 -2.19 3.59
C THR A 7 -2.49 -1.11 2.62
N VAL A 8 -2.64 0.14 3.07
CA VAL A 8 -2.96 1.27 2.17
C VAL A 8 -1.81 1.53 1.20
N ILE A 9 -0.56 1.57 1.69
CA ILE A 9 0.62 1.78 0.84
C ILE A 9 0.76 0.67 -0.21
N PHE A 10 0.53 -0.60 0.16
CA PHE A 10 0.56 -1.72 -0.79
C PHE A 10 -0.45 -1.52 -1.92
N TRP A 11 -1.63 -1.01 -1.61
CA TRP A 11 -2.60 -0.63 -2.64
C TRP A 11 -2.11 0.56 -3.48
N LEU A 12 -1.59 1.62 -2.86
CA LEU A 12 -1.07 2.79 -3.57
C LEU A 12 -0.01 2.41 -4.61
N ILE A 13 0.97 1.58 -4.25
CA ILE A 13 2.08 1.22 -5.14
C ILE A 13 1.81 -0.04 -5.97
N GLY A 14 0.72 -0.77 -5.73
CA GLY A 14 0.45 -2.03 -6.41
C GLY A 14 1.32 -3.20 -5.96
N ALA A 15 1.60 -3.29 -4.66
CA ALA A 15 2.32 -4.41 -4.05
C ALA A 15 1.37 -5.60 -3.81
N THR A 16 1.54 -6.65 -4.61
CA THR A 16 0.62 -7.79 -4.65
C THR A 16 0.98 -8.91 -3.67
N ASP A 17 2.23 -8.97 -3.21
CA ASP A 17 2.78 -10.11 -2.46
C ASP A 17 2.88 -9.89 -0.95
N GLY A 18 2.14 -8.93 -0.38
CA GLY A 18 2.13 -8.66 1.07
C GLY A 18 1.35 -9.70 1.87
N HIS A 19 1.75 -10.98 1.84
CA HIS A 19 1.07 -12.08 2.53
C HIS A 19 1.56 -12.28 3.97
N ALA A 20 0.96 -13.22 4.71
CA ALA A 20 1.20 -13.38 6.15
C ALA A 20 2.68 -13.56 6.54
N LYS A 21 3.51 -14.18 5.69
CA LYS A 21 4.93 -14.41 5.97
C LYS A 21 5.82 -13.17 5.80
N ASN A 22 5.32 -12.08 5.21
CA ASN A 22 6.06 -10.79 5.10
C ASN A 22 5.85 -9.90 6.32
N PHE A 23 5.15 -10.41 7.34
CA PHE A 23 5.01 -9.74 8.63
C PHE A 23 5.56 -10.64 9.72
N SER A 24 6.42 -10.06 10.55
CA SER A 24 7.02 -10.74 11.69
C SER A 24 6.79 -9.96 12.98
N ILE A 25 6.94 -10.64 14.10
CA ILE A 25 6.90 -10.04 15.43
C ILE A 25 8.18 -10.34 16.18
N PHE A 26 8.67 -9.36 16.94
CA PHE A 26 9.65 -9.61 17.99
C PHE A 26 8.94 -10.20 19.20
N LEU A 27 9.50 -11.27 19.75
CA LEU A 27 9.14 -11.78 21.07
C LEU A 27 10.00 -11.06 22.12
N THR A 28 9.36 -10.61 23.20
CA THR A 28 10.02 -9.86 24.28
C THR A 28 9.69 -10.51 25.63
N PRO A 29 10.50 -10.27 26.68
CA PRO A 29 10.30 -10.90 27.98
C PRO A 29 8.86 -10.72 28.52
N GLY A 30 8.38 -11.75 29.21
CA GLY A 30 7.03 -11.77 29.77
C GLY A 30 5.92 -12.04 28.75
N GLY A 31 6.22 -12.71 27.63
CA GLY A 31 5.23 -13.12 26.62
C GLY A 31 4.69 -11.97 25.76
N ARG A 32 5.33 -10.80 25.82
CA ARG A 32 4.95 -9.61 25.05
C ARG A 32 5.52 -9.69 23.64
N TYR A 33 4.87 -9.02 22.69
CA TYR A 33 5.32 -8.96 21.31
C TYR A 33 5.10 -7.57 20.70
N ARG A 34 5.87 -7.28 19.65
CA ARG A 34 5.70 -6.07 18.82
C ARG A 34 6.05 -6.37 17.37
N LEU A 35 5.47 -5.61 16.45
CA LEU A 35 5.74 -5.74 15.01
C LEU A 35 7.23 -5.45 14.71
N THR A 36 7.83 -6.22 13.80
CA THR A 36 9.14 -5.89 13.21
C THR A 36 8.99 -4.76 12.19
N PRO A 37 10.10 -4.16 11.71
CA PRO A 37 10.05 -3.39 10.47
C PRO A 37 9.44 -4.22 9.32
N LEU A 38 8.81 -3.54 8.37
CA LEU A 38 8.29 -4.17 7.15
C LEU A 38 9.46 -4.55 6.23
N TYR A 39 9.31 -5.64 5.50
CA TYR A 39 10.29 -6.15 4.55
C TYR A 39 9.58 -6.77 3.34
N ASP A 40 10.34 -7.14 2.31
CA ASP A 40 9.84 -7.77 1.07
C ASP A 40 8.69 -6.99 0.38
N ILE A 41 8.84 -5.67 0.29
CA ILE A 41 7.87 -4.82 -0.40
C ILE A 41 8.25 -4.71 -1.87
N LEU A 42 7.45 -5.31 -2.75
CA LEU A 42 7.65 -5.30 -4.20
C LEU A 42 6.35 -4.91 -4.91
N THR A 43 6.46 -4.07 -5.93
CA THR A 43 5.33 -3.67 -6.79
C THR A 43 5.27 -4.52 -8.05
N ALA A 44 4.06 -4.89 -8.46
CA ALA A 44 3.78 -5.52 -9.76
C ALA A 44 3.20 -4.52 -10.78
N GLN A 45 3.16 -3.23 -10.44
CA GLN A 45 2.59 -2.18 -11.30
C GLN A 45 3.23 -2.11 -12.70
N PRO A 46 4.57 -2.16 -12.86
CA PRO A 46 5.18 -2.08 -14.19
C PRO A 46 4.80 -3.27 -15.08
N SER A 47 4.68 -4.47 -14.49
CA SER A 47 4.24 -5.66 -15.21
C SER A 47 2.78 -5.57 -15.64
N LEU A 48 1.92 -4.89 -14.87
CA LEU A 48 0.55 -4.58 -15.31
C LEU A 48 0.57 -3.61 -16.49
N ASP A 49 1.32 -2.51 -16.37
CA ASP A 49 1.36 -1.46 -17.39
C ASP A 49 1.95 -1.97 -18.71
N ALA A 50 2.92 -2.89 -18.64
CA ALA A 50 3.49 -3.59 -19.79
C ALA A 50 2.63 -4.76 -20.31
N ASN A 51 1.40 -4.96 -19.80
CA ASN A 51 0.49 -6.06 -20.16
C ASN A 51 1.09 -7.48 -19.96
N GLN A 52 2.09 -7.62 -19.09
CA GLN A 52 2.72 -8.91 -18.78
C GLN A 52 1.88 -9.74 -17.79
N ILE A 53 1.03 -9.08 -16.99
CA ILE A 53 0.07 -9.74 -16.11
C ILE A 53 -1.37 -9.34 -16.48
N PRO A 54 -2.32 -10.29 -16.52
CA PRO A 54 -3.72 -9.95 -16.70
C PRO A 54 -4.23 -9.08 -15.55
N ARG A 55 -5.03 -8.05 -15.84
CA ARG A 55 -5.66 -7.18 -14.84
C ARG A 55 -6.39 -7.95 -13.72
N LYS A 56 -7.02 -9.09 -14.08
CA LYS A 56 -7.70 -9.98 -13.12
C LYS A 56 -6.76 -10.67 -12.11
N LYS A 57 -5.46 -10.75 -12.38
CA LYS A 57 -4.45 -11.33 -11.48
C LYS A 57 -3.75 -10.26 -10.62
N PHE A 58 -3.95 -8.98 -10.92
CA PHE A 58 -3.40 -7.87 -10.15
C PHE A 58 -4.23 -7.60 -8.89
N LYS A 59 -3.89 -8.34 -7.82
CA LYS A 59 -4.63 -8.42 -6.56
C LYS A 59 -3.70 -8.23 -5.37
N LEU A 60 -4.19 -7.62 -4.29
CA LEU A 60 -3.52 -7.69 -2.99
C LEU A 60 -3.56 -9.12 -2.45
N ALA A 61 -2.56 -9.51 -1.67
CA ALA A 61 -2.55 -10.80 -0.97
C ALA A 61 -3.63 -10.89 0.12
N MET A 62 -3.92 -9.79 0.81
CA MET A 62 -4.94 -9.69 1.85
C MET A 62 -6.11 -8.83 1.38
N SER A 63 -7.34 -9.27 1.64
CA SER A 63 -8.53 -8.57 1.18
C SER A 63 -8.86 -7.35 2.05
N ILE A 64 -9.51 -6.35 1.43
CA ILE A 64 -9.95 -5.11 2.07
C ILE A 64 -11.49 -4.98 1.96
N GLY A 65 -12.13 -4.40 2.96
CA GLY A 65 -13.58 -4.18 3.03
C GLY A 65 -14.39 -5.38 3.51
N LYS A 66 -15.70 -5.15 3.71
CA LYS A 66 -16.65 -6.15 4.23
C LYS A 66 -16.90 -7.30 3.23
N SER A 67 -16.72 -7.04 1.93
CA SER A 67 -16.95 -8.01 0.85
C SER A 67 -15.66 -8.60 0.26
N ARG A 68 -14.55 -8.54 1.01
CA ARG A 68 -13.24 -9.13 0.64
C ARG A 68 -12.74 -8.70 -0.75
N HIS A 69 -12.58 -7.41 -0.99
CA HIS A 69 -12.01 -6.91 -2.24
C HIS A 69 -10.51 -7.23 -2.30
N TYR A 70 -10.10 -7.92 -3.36
CA TYR A 70 -8.70 -8.26 -3.63
C TYR A 70 -8.10 -7.50 -4.81
N ALA A 71 -8.89 -7.34 -5.88
CA ALA A 71 -8.42 -6.69 -7.10
C ALA A 71 -8.12 -5.22 -6.84
N ILE A 72 -6.89 -4.79 -7.15
CA ILE A 72 -6.42 -3.44 -6.83
C ILE A 72 -7.30 -2.37 -7.50
N HIS A 73 -7.83 -2.67 -8.68
CA HIS A 73 -8.72 -1.77 -9.43
C HIS A 73 -10.14 -1.66 -8.87
N ASP A 74 -10.58 -2.61 -8.04
CA ASP A 74 -11.89 -2.58 -7.38
C ASP A 74 -11.80 -1.95 -5.98
N ILE A 75 -10.59 -1.80 -5.44
CA ILE A 75 -10.36 -1.25 -4.11
C ILE A 75 -10.39 0.27 -4.17
N VAL A 76 -11.14 0.85 -3.24
CA VAL A 76 -11.33 2.30 -3.06
C VAL A 76 -11.28 2.65 -1.56
N PRO A 77 -11.09 3.92 -1.16
CA PRO A 77 -10.86 4.30 0.23
C PRO A 77 -11.93 3.81 1.22
N ARG A 78 -13.20 3.80 0.83
CA ARG A 78 -14.31 3.30 1.67
C ARG A 78 -14.11 1.85 2.12
N HIS A 79 -13.44 1.01 1.33
CA HIS A 79 -13.18 -0.39 1.70
C HIS A 79 -12.17 -0.48 2.84
N PHE A 80 -11.17 0.39 2.87
CA PHE A 80 -10.25 0.48 4.00
C PHE A 80 -10.94 1.02 5.26
N MET A 81 -11.85 2.00 5.11
CA MET A 81 -12.69 2.46 6.22
C MET A 81 -13.52 1.31 6.82
N GLN A 82 -14.08 0.44 5.98
CA GLN A 82 -14.79 -0.76 6.42
C GLN A 82 -13.86 -1.74 7.16
N THR A 83 -12.64 -1.98 6.66
CA THR A 83 -11.67 -2.83 7.38
C THR A 83 -11.27 -2.21 8.72
N ALA A 84 -11.04 -0.90 8.76
CA ALA A 84 -10.67 -0.18 9.97
C ALA A 84 -11.78 -0.23 11.05
N ASP A 85 -13.04 -0.14 10.62
CA ASP A 85 -14.23 -0.32 11.47
C ASP A 85 -14.25 -1.73 12.09
N LEU A 86 -14.09 -2.77 11.27
CA LEU A 86 -14.02 -4.17 11.74
C LEU A 86 -12.83 -4.43 12.67
N ALA A 87 -11.71 -3.75 12.45
CA ALA A 87 -10.49 -3.90 13.25
C ALA A 87 -10.43 -3.00 14.49
N GLY A 88 -11.45 -2.17 14.75
CA GLY A 88 -11.49 -1.27 15.90
C GLY A 88 -10.47 -0.13 15.88
N ILE A 89 -9.97 0.27 14.70
CA ILE A 89 -8.94 1.31 14.55
C ILE A 89 -9.48 2.74 14.79
N GLY A 90 -10.79 2.92 14.60
CA GLY A 90 -11.44 4.22 14.74
C GLY A 90 -11.40 5.06 13.46
N LYS A 91 -12.53 5.71 13.15
CA LYS A 91 -12.72 6.46 11.90
C LYS A 91 -11.78 7.67 11.78
N LEU A 92 -11.55 8.39 12.88
CA LEU A 92 -10.67 9.57 12.90
C LEU A 92 -9.22 9.19 12.56
N ALA A 93 -8.69 8.13 13.18
CA ALA A 93 -7.34 7.65 12.90
C ALA A 93 -7.16 7.26 11.43
N MET A 94 -8.17 6.65 10.82
CA MET A 94 -8.13 6.27 9.40
C MET A 94 -8.20 7.49 8.47
N LYS A 95 -9.03 8.49 8.79
CA LYS A 95 -9.09 9.75 8.05
C LYS A 95 -7.77 10.51 8.10
N SER A 96 -7.20 10.67 9.29
CA SER A 96 -5.89 11.33 9.44
C SER A 96 -4.78 10.59 8.69
N LEU A 97 -4.82 9.26 8.65
CA LEU A 97 -3.88 8.48 7.83
C LEU A 97 -4.06 8.77 6.33
N PHE A 98 -5.29 8.86 5.83
CA PHE A 98 -5.55 9.19 4.44
C PHE A 98 -5.10 10.59 4.07
N GLU A 99 -5.43 11.58 4.88
CA GLU A 99 -5.01 12.97 4.70
C GLU A 99 -3.49 13.08 4.65
N GLU A 100 -2.79 12.43 5.59
CA GLU A 100 -1.32 12.42 5.63
C GLU A 100 -0.71 11.77 4.37
N LEU A 101 -1.22 10.60 3.96
CA LEU A 101 -0.73 9.91 2.77
C LEU A 101 -1.02 10.68 1.49
N ALA A 102 -2.21 11.26 1.34
CA ALA A 102 -2.58 12.06 0.19
C ALA A 102 -1.72 13.33 0.08
N ALA A 103 -1.54 14.05 1.20
CA ALA A 103 -0.79 15.31 1.23
C ALA A 103 0.72 15.13 0.99
N SER A 104 1.29 13.98 1.37
CA SER A 104 2.73 13.74 1.29
C SER A 104 3.15 12.83 0.13
N ALA A 105 2.22 12.24 -0.62
CA ALA A 105 2.50 11.29 -1.69
C ALA A 105 3.47 11.86 -2.75
N ASP A 106 3.18 13.05 -3.27
CA ASP A 106 3.96 13.68 -4.34
C ASP A 106 5.36 14.07 -3.87
N SER A 107 5.46 14.78 -2.76
CA SER A 107 6.74 15.25 -2.23
C SER A 107 7.65 14.09 -1.81
N ASN A 108 7.10 13.03 -1.21
CA ASN A 108 7.86 11.85 -0.86
C ASN A 108 8.34 11.09 -2.11
N MET A 109 7.51 10.97 -3.14
CA MET A 109 7.93 10.33 -4.39
C MET A 109 9.05 11.12 -5.06
N ASP A 110 8.92 12.44 -5.16
CA ASP A 110 9.95 13.29 -5.75
C ASP A 110 11.29 13.20 -4.99
N ASN A 111 11.24 13.14 -3.66
CA ASN A 111 12.43 12.95 -2.83
C ASN A 111 13.08 11.58 -3.06
N VAL A 112 12.29 10.51 -3.17
CA VAL A 112 12.80 9.17 -3.51
C VAL A 112 13.47 9.20 -4.88
N VAL A 113 12.81 9.73 -5.91
CA VAL A 113 13.35 9.79 -7.27
C VAL A 113 14.68 10.55 -7.32
N LYS A 114 14.80 11.67 -6.61
CA LYS A 114 16.06 12.44 -6.52
C LYS A 114 17.20 11.68 -5.85
N SER A 115 16.90 10.70 -5.01
CA SER A 115 17.90 9.86 -4.32
C SER A 115 18.31 8.62 -5.11
N LEU A 116 17.65 8.32 -6.23
CA LEU A 116 17.96 7.16 -7.04
C LEU A 116 19.27 7.36 -7.83
N PRO A 117 20.03 6.28 -8.11
CA PRO A 117 21.17 6.34 -9.00
C PRO A 117 20.81 6.83 -10.41
N THR A 118 21.75 7.48 -11.09
CA THR A 118 21.54 8.05 -12.45
C THR A 118 21.09 7.02 -13.49
N ASN A 119 21.42 5.75 -13.30
CA ASN A 119 21.07 4.65 -14.21
C ASN A 119 19.84 3.85 -13.77
N PHE A 120 19.04 4.36 -12.82
CA PHE A 120 17.83 3.68 -12.39
C PHE A 120 16.78 3.66 -13.53
N PRO A 121 16.06 2.54 -13.77
CA PRO A 121 15.14 2.45 -14.90
C PRO A 121 14.00 3.48 -14.83
N SER A 122 13.97 4.41 -15.79
CA SER A 122 12.94 5.47 -15.84
C SER A 122 11.53 4.90 -15.96
N ALA A 123 11.32 3.86 -16.76
CA ALA A 123 10.01 3.22 -16.91
C ALA A 123 9.44 2.69 -15.58
N LEU A 124 10.29 2.24 -14.66
CA LEU A 124 9.88 1.80 -13.32
C LEU A 124 9.44 2.99 -12.46
N ILE A 125 10.20 4.09 -12.50
CA ILE A 125 9.86 5.35 -11.83
C ILE A 125 8.52 5.87 -12.36
N ASP A 126 8.43 5.94 -13.70
CA ASP A 126 7.27 6.12 -14.56
C ASP A 126 5.98 5.54 -13.98
N SER A 127 5.95 4.21 -14.05
CA SER A 127 4.84 3.36 -13.69
C SER A 127 4.41 3.52 -12.24
N VAL A 128 5.38 3.48 -11.30
CA VAL A 128 5.08 3.51 -9.87
C VAL A 128 4.61 4.90 -9.44
N THR A 129 5.23 5.96 -9.97
CA THR A 129 4.84 7.34 -9.68
C THR A 129 3.41 7.60 -10.13
N GLN A 130 3.07 7.27 -11.38
CA GLN A 130 1.73 7.50 -11.91
C GLN A 130 0.66 6.73 -11.11
N ALA A 131 0.93 5.46 -10.78
CA ALA A 131 0.00 4.65 -10.00
C ALA A 131 -0.21 5.18 -8.58
N LEU A 132 0.88 5.56 -7.89
CA LEU A 132 0.81 6.15 -6.56
C LEU A 132 0.03 7.46 -6.59
N LYS A 133 0.34 8.38 -7.52
CA LYS A 133 -0.37 9.67 -7.66
C LYS A 133 -1.85 9.49 -8.00
N HIS A 134 -2.19 8.52 -8.84
CA HIS A 134 -3.58 8.23 -9.17
C HIS A 134 -4.37 7.77 -7.95
N ARG A 135 -3.87 6.79 -7.21
CA ARG A 135 -4.58 6.23 -6.05
C ARG A 135 -4.54 7.15 -4.82
N ALA A 136 -3.48 7.95 -4.67
CA ALA A 136 -3.39 8.94 -3.59
C ALA A 136 -4.47 10.03 -3.72
N ARG A 137 -4.79 10.47 -4.95
CA ARG A 137 -5.90 11.40 -5.20
C ARG A 137 -7.25 10.86 -4.75
N MET A 138 -7.47 9.56 -4.89
CA MET A 138 -8.69 8.93 -4.40
C MET A 138 -8.80 9.00 -2.87
N LEU A 139 -7.68 9.09 -2.12
CA LEU A 139 -7.73 9.21 -0.66
C LEU A 139 -8.24 10.57 -0.18
N SER A 140 -8.18 11.60 -1.02
CA SER A 140 -8.67 12.96 -0.75
C SER A 140 -10.10 13.24 -1.24
N GLU A 141 -10.71 12.26 -1.94
CA GLU A 141 -12.11 12.30 -2.41
C GLU A 141 -13.08 11.73 -1.37
#